data_AF-A0A6C0ESQ4-F1
#
_entry.id   AF-A0A6C0ESQ4-F1
#
_cell.length_a   1.000
_cell.length_b   1.000
_cell.length_c   1.000
_cell.angle_alpha   90.00
_cell.angle_beta   90.00
_cell.angle_gamma   90.00
#
_symmetry.space_group_name_H-M   'P 1'
#
loop_
_entity.id
_entity.type
_entity.pdbx_description
1 polymer ?
#
loop_
_entity_poly.entity_id
_entity_poly.type
_entity_poly.pdbx_seq_one_letter_code
_entity_poly.pdbx_strand_id
1 'polypeptide(L)'
;MSWGTCYKGSNNIHPGFPAMMSDGQWATNWEPACTINNVLKKEVGITNNYQYRQYLIKNADNIIEKNQLGACDNCCACWENYKDRNDVKCPEKYIFQSCSDQTKPFGYQNSDIKNLYLSSKALESRLVAPIMSQSQMLNLPNYN
;
A
#
# COMPACT_ATOMS: atom_id res chain seq x y z
N MET A 1 -13.63 -23.37 15.12
CA MET A 1 -12.89 -23.86 13.94
C MET A 1 -12.76 -22.73 12.95
N SER A 2 -11.59 -22.10 12.89
CA SER A 2 -11.32 -20.97 12.00
C SER A 2 -10.78 -21.52 10.68
N TRP A 3 -11.40 -21.17 9.57
CA TRP A 3 -10.98 -21.54 8.20
C TRP A 3 -9.60 -20.97 7.80
N GLY A 4 -8.86 -20.34 8.73
CA GLY A 4 -7.55 -19.73 8.50
C GLY A 4 -6.36 -20.40 9.19
N THR A 5 -6.52 -21.56 9.85
CA THR A 5 -5.37 -22.23 10.49
C THR A 5 -4.66 -23.14 9.49
N CYS A 6 -3.54 -22.65 8.93
CA CYS A 6 -2.60 -23.45 8.14
C CYS A 6 -1.83 -24.41 9.06
N TYR A 7 -1.97 -25.73 8.87
CA TYR A 7 -1.20 -26.76 9.59
C TYR A 7 0.08 -27.18 8.84
N LYS A 8 0.47 -26.45 7.80
CA LYS A 8 1.74 -26.63 7.09
C LYS A 8 2.78 -25.69 7.67
N GLY A 9 4.05 -26.10 7.68
CA GLY A 9 5.17 -25.28 8.18
C GLY A 9 5.44 -23.99 7.39
N SER A 10 4.66 -23.71 6.35
CA SER A 10 4.67 -22.45 5.61
C SER A 10 3.34 -21.70 5.79
N ASN A 11 3.43 -20.42 6.17
CA ASN A 11 2.29 -19.50 6.31
C ASN A 11 1.79 -19.03 4.93
N ASN A 12 1.44 -19.97 4.05
CA ASN A 12 0.93 -19.65 2.72
C ASN A 12 -0.25 -20.56 2.36
N ILE A 13 -1.44 -19.96 2.31
CA ILE A 13 -2.70 -20.63 1.95
C ILE A 13 -3.00 -20.56 0.44
N HIS A 14 -2.19 -19.84 -0.33
CA HIS A 14 -2.41 -19.60 -1.76
C HIS A 14 -1.42 -20.41 -2.62
N PRO A 15 -1.84 -21.54 -3.21
CA PRO A 15 -0.98 -22.33 -4.08
C PRO A 15 -0.59 -21.53 -5.33
N GLY A 16 0.69 -21.55 -5.70
CA GLY A 16 1.23 -20.76 -6.83
C GLY A 16 1.63 -19.33 -6.47
N PHE A 17 1.40 -18.90 -5.22
CA PHE A 17 1.90 -17.64 -4.70
C PHE A 17 3.07 -17.89 -3.75
N PRO A 18 4.01 -16.96 -3.64
CA PRO A 18 5.13 -17.03 -2.69
C PRO A 18 4.67 -16.86 -1.23
N ALA A 19 5.56 -17.18 -0.29
CA ALA A 19 5.25 -17.14 1.13
C ALA A 19 4.85 -15.72 1.60
N MET A 20 3.85 -15.63 2.47
CA MET A 20 3.47 -14.35 3.09
C MET A 20 4.56 -13.95 4.11
N MET A 21 5.57 -13.19 3.64
CA MET A 21 6.62 -12.61 4.48
C MET A 21 6.44 -11.09 4.52
N SER A 22 6.47 -10.50 5.72
CA SER A 22 6.28 -9.07 5.94
C SER A 22 7.42 -8.20 5.41
N ASP A 23 8.60 -8.79 5.24
CA ASP A 23 9.81 -8.13 4.75
C ASP A 23 9.86 -8.00 3.22
N GLY A 24 8.97 -8.68 2.48
CA GLY A 24 8.84 -8.56 1.02
C GLY A 24 10.11 -8.89 0.23
N GLN A 25 11.12 -9.48 0.85
CA GLN A 25 12.45 -9.67 0.25
C GLN A 25 12.43 -10.56 -0.99
N TRP A 26 11.55 -11.57 -0.98
CA TRP A 26 11.37 -12.47 -2.13
C TRP A 26 10.79 -11.77 -3.36
N ALA A 27 10.09 -10.64 -3.16
CA ALA A 27 9.40 -9.87 -4.18
C ALA A 27 10.24 -8.67 -4.68
N THR A 28 11.46 -8.51 -4.18
CA THR A 28 12.23 -7.28 -4.40
C THR A 28 13.43 -7.58 -5.29
N ASN A 29 13.46 -6.99 -6.49
CA ASN A 29 14.71 -6.95 -7.27
C ASN A 29 15.74 -6.12 -6.49
N TRP A 30 16.83 -6.75 -6.08
CA TRP A 30 17.92 -6.13 -5.33
C TRP A 30 18.87 -5.32 -6.20
N GLU A 31 18.71 -5.38 -7.53
CA GLU A 31 19.51 -4.59 -8.45
C GLU A 31 19.23 -3.09 -8.25
N PRO A 32 20.26 -2.29 -7.94
CA PRO A 32 20.06 -0.87 -7.73
C PRO A 32 19.74 -0.19 -9.06
N ALA A 33 18.84 0.79 -9.03
CA ALA A 33 18.42 1.55 -10.21
C ALA A 33 19.60 2.17 -10.99
N CYS A 34 20.71 2.50 -10.31
CA CYS A 34 21.93 2.99 -10.94
C CYS A 34 22.55 1.96 -11.89
N THR A 35 22.63 0.69 -11.48
CA THR A 35 23.20 -0.39 -12.30
C THR A 35 22.34 -0.63 -13.53
N ILE A 36 21.02 -0.73 -13.35
CA ILE A 36 20.06 -0.91 -14.45
C ILE A 36 20.17 0.25 -15.45
N ASN A 37 20.27 1.49 -14.95
CA ASN A 37 20.39 2.66 -15.81
C ASN A 37 21.73 2.70 -16.58
N ASN A 38 22.83 2.28 -15.96
CA ASN A 38 24.13 2.20 -16.63
C ASN A 38 24.14 1.13 -17.72
N VAL A 39 23.49 -0.02 -17.47
CA VAL A 39 23.30 -1.07 -18.48
C VAL A 39 22.45 -0.54 -19.64
N LEU A 40 21.31 0.09 -19.36
CA LEU A 40 20.44 0.69 -20.38
C LEU A 40 21.17 1.73 -21.23
N LYS A 41 21.96 2.61 -20.60
CA LYS A 41 22.77 3.60 -21.32
C LYS A 41 23.80 2.93 -22.23
N LYS A 42 24.42 1.83 -21.77
CA LYS A 42 25.41 1.07 -22.56
C LYS A 42 24.75 0.36 -23.74
N GLU A 43 23.60 -0.28 -23.54
CA GLU A 43 22.85 -1.01 -24.57
C GLU A 43 22.34 -0.10 -25.68
N VAL A 44 21.81 1.07 -25.31
CA VAL A 44 21.27 2.05 -26.28
C VAL A 44 22.38 2.94 -26.87
N GLY A 45 23.61 2.84 -26.36
CA GLY A 45 24.74 3.64 -26.84
C GLY A 45 24.65 5.13 -26.47
N ILE A 46 24.03 5.46 -25.34
CA ILE A 46 23.82 6.83 -24.87
C ILE A 46 25.10 7.35 -24.21
N THR A 47 25.76 8.29 -24.86
CA THR A 47 27.03 8.88 -24.37
C THR A 47 26.82 10.22 -23.66
N ASN A 48 25.81 11.01 -24.08
CA ASN A 48 25.54 12.34 -23.53
C ASN A 48 24.21 12.41 -22.75
N ASN A 49 24.18 13.24 -21.71
CA ASN A 49 22.99 13.57 -20.93
C ASN A 49 21.84 14.13 -21.78
N TYR A 50 22.12 14.83 -22.89
CA TYR A 50 21.07 15.28 -23.80
C TYR A 50 20.37 14.10 -24.47
N GLN A 51 21.13 13.16 -25.04
CA GLN A 51 20.61 11.95 -25.66
C GLN A 51 19.80 11.11 -24.67
N TYR A 52 20.27 11.03 -23.42
CA TYR A 52 19.56 10.33 -22.36
C TYR A 52 18.18 10.94 -22.10
N ARG A 53 18.08 12.27 -21.96
CA ARG A 53 16.79 12.96 -21.79
C ARG A 53 15.87 12.75 -22.99
N GLN A 54 16.40 12.86 -24.21
CA GLN A 54 15.63 12.64 -25.43
C GLN A 54 15.11 11.19 -25.52
N TYR A 55 15.92 10.21 -25.11
CA TYR A 55 15.51 8.82 -25.04
C TYR A 55 14.37 8.61 -24.05
N LEU A 56 14.49 9.16 -22.83
CA LEU A 56 13.44 9.06 -21.82
C LEU A 56 12.14 9.72 -22.27
N ILE A 57 12.20 10.88 -22.90
CA ILE A 57 11.00 11.58 -23.39
C ILE A 57 10.31 10.76 -24.49
N LYS A 58 11.08 10.22 -25.45
CA LYS A 58 10.52 9.47 -26.58
C LYS A 58 9.98 8.09 -26.19
N ASN A 59 10.52 7.49 -25.14
CA ASN A 59 10.19 6.13 -24.72
C ASN A 59 9.50 6.08 -23.34
N ALA A 60 9.04 7.22 -22.81
CA ALA A 60 8.50 7.32 -21.45
C ALA A 60 7.40 6.30 -21.21
N ASP A 61 6.40 6.24 -22.09
CA ASP A 61 5.25 5.35 -21.95
C ASP A 61 5.65 3.87 -21.95
N ASN A 62 6.57 3.48 -22.83
CA ASN A 62 7.07 2.11 -22.90
C ASN A 62 7.87 1.73 -21.63
N ILE A 63 8.73 2.62 -21.16
CA ILE A 63 9.51 2.40 -19.93
C ILE A 63 8.58 2.24 -18.73
N ILE A 64 7.55 3.10 -18.63
CA ILE A 64 6.55 3.03 -17.57
C ILE A 64 5.79 1.69 -17.63
N GLU A 65 5.31 1.29 -18.81
CA GLU A 65 4.60 0.03 -19.04
C GLU A 65 5.46 -1.18 -18.62
N LYS A 66 6.72 -1.22 -19.06
CA LYS A 66 7.66 -2.30 -18.72
C LYS A 66 7.98 -2.36 -17.23
N ASN A 67 8.16 -1.22 -16.59
CA ASN A 67 8.37 -1.15 -15.14
C ASN A 67 7.14 -1.64 -14.36
N GLN A 68 5.93 -1.30 -14.84
CA GLN A 68 4.68 -1.75 -14.22
C GLN A 68 4.49 -3.27 -14.36
N LEU A 69 4.80 -3.84 -15.53
CA LEU A 69 4.77 -5.29 -15.76
C LEU A 69 5.79 -6.02 -14.87
N GLY A 70 7.04 -5.56 -14.83
CA GLY A 70 8.08 -6.16 -13.98
C GLY A 70 7.74 -6.07 -12.48
N ALA A 71 7.14 -4.97 -12.03
CA ALA A 71 6.67 -4.83 -10.65
C ALA A 71 5.50 -5.79 -10.34
N CYS A 72 4.65 -6.06 -11.31
CA CYS A 72 3.55 -7.02 -11.20
C CYS A 72 4.08 -8.45 -11.02
N ASP A 73 4.99 -8.89 -11.90
CA ASP A 73 5.60 -10.22 -11.87
C ASP A 73 6.37 -10.52 -10.58
N ASN A 74 6.96 -9.48 -9.99
CA ASN A 74 7.64 -9.57 -8.70
C ASN A 74 6.70 -9.86 -7.52
N CYS A 75 5.39 -9.60 -7.64
CA CYS A 75 4.41 -9.85 -6.59
C CYS A 75 3.58 -11.12 -6.87
N CYS A 76 3.16 -11.32 -8.12
CA CYS A 76 2.40 -12.48 -8.58
C CYS A 76 2.40 -12.58 -10.12
N ALA A 77 1.90 -13.69 -10.68
CA ALA A 77 1.73 -13.82 -12.13
C ALA A 77 0.88 -12.66 -12.67
N CYS A 78 1.46 -11.79 -13.49
CA CYS A 78 0.70 -10.70 -14.06
C CYS A 78 -0.32 -11.25 -15.08
N TRP A 79 -1.58 -10.89 -14.90
CA TRP A 79 -2.65 -11.27 -15.83
C TRP A 79 -2.38 -10.68 -17.22
N GLU A 80 -2.54 -11.49 -18.28
CA GLU A 80 -2.20 -11.17 -19.67
C GLU A 80 -2.85 -9.88 -20.21
N ASN A 81 -3.96 -9.45 -19.59
CA ASN A 81 -4.71 -8.23 -19.95
C ASN A 81 -4.38 -7.02 -19.05
N TYR A 82 -3.10 -6.71 -18.82
CA TYR A 82 -2.70 -5.49 -18.10
C TYR A 82 -3.32 -4.21 -18.73
N LYS A 83 -3.45 -4.18 -20.07
CA LYS A 83 -4.01 -3.05 -20.83
C LYS A 83 -5.52 -2.87 -20.67
N ASP A 84 -6.26 -3.95 -20.44
CA ASP A 84 -7.72 -3.90 -20.29
C ASP A 84 -8.14 -3.47 -18.87
N ARG A 85 -7.20 -3.28 -17.94
CA ARG A 85 -7.50 -2.80 -16.58
C ARG A 85 -8.02 -1.38 -16.53
N ASN A 86 -7.81 -0.58 -17.58
CA ASN A 86 -8.39 0.77 -17.65
C ASN A 86 -9.93 0.75 -17.69
N ASP A 87 -10.55 -0.38 -18.05
CA ASP A 87 -12.01 -0.58 -18.00
C ASP A 87 -12.50 -1.18 -16.69
N VAL A 88 -11.61 -1.58 -15.78
CA VAL A 88 -12.00 -1.88 -14.40
C VAL A 88 -12.35 -0.55 -13.76
N LYS A 89 -13.64 -0.19 -13.82
CA LYS A 89 -14.24 0.85 -12.98
C LYS A 89 -13.78 0.54 -11.55
N CYS A 90 -12.78 1.28 -11.07
CA CYS A 90 -12.39 1.20 -9.68
C CYS A 90 -13.67 1.36 -8.87
N PRO A 91 -14.03 0.41 -8.00
CA PRO A 91 -15.21 0.57 -7.17
C PRO A 91 -15.06 1.91 -6.45
N GLU A 92 -16.14 2.71 -6.44
CA GLU A 92 -16.13 4.00 -5.77
C GLU A 92 -15.55 3.82 -4.36
N LYS A 93 -14.66 4.74 -3.97
CA LYS A 93 -13.98 4.64 -2.67
C LYS A 93 -15.04 4.55 -1.58
N TYR A 94 -14.99 3.50 -0.78
CA TYR A 94 -15.93 3.33 0.31
C TYR A 94 -15.68 4.39 1.40
N ILE A 95 -16.73 5.14 1.74
CA ILE A 95 -16.72 6.23 2.72
C ILE A 95 -17.43 5.74 3.98
N PHE A 96 -16.77 5.83 5.13
CA PHE A 96 -17.36 5.55 6.43
C PHE A 96 -18.33 6.67 6.82
N GLN A 97 -19.49 6.33 7.38
CA GLN A 97 -20.50 7.31 7.78
C GLN A 97 -20.11 8.09 9.04
N SER A 98 -19.32 7.48 9.93
CA SER A 98 -18.89 8.08 11.20
C SER A 98 -17.57 7.47 11.69
N CYS A 99 -16.93 8.08 12.69
CA CYS A 99 -15.72 7.54 13.31
C CYS A 99 -15.94 6.21 14.06
N SER A 100 -17.19 5.91 14.41
CA SER A 100 -17.62 4.65 15.03
C SER A 100 -18.06 3.58 14.04
N ASP A 101 -18.16 3.92 12.75
CA ASP A 101 -18.63 3.01 11.71
C ASP A 101 -17.57 1.92 11.43
N GLN A 102 -17.95 0.67 11.67
CA GLN A 102 -17.12 -0.50 11.40
C GLN A 102 -17.55 -1.27 10.15
N THR A 103 -18.57 -0.78 9.43
CA THR A 103 -19.04 -1.44 8.22
C THR A 103 -18.00 -1.35 7.12
N LYS A 104 -17.82 -2.44 6.37
CA LYS A 104 -16.83 -2.56 5.30
C LYS A 104 -17.44 -3.43 4.19
N PRO A 105 -17.31 -3.05 2.92
CA PRO A 105 -17.73 -3.91 1.81
C PRO A 105 -16.84 -5.15 1.74
N PHE A 106 -17.35 -6.19 1.09
CA PHE A 106 -16.56 -7.39 0.81
C PHE A 106 -15.30 -7.00 0.01
N GLY A 107 -14.13 -7.50 0.43
CA GLY A 107 -12.85 -7.19 -0.22
C GLY A 107 -12.27 -5.81 0.11
N TYR A 108 -12.77 -5.12 1.15
CA TYR A 108 -12.24 -3.81 1.54
C TYR A 108 -10.74 -3.87 1.87
N GLN A 109 -9.95 -3.09 1.12
CA GLN A 109 -8.51 -3.03 1.27
C GLN A 109 -8.12 -2.34 2.58
N ASN A 110 -7.32 -3.03 3.40
CA ASN A 110 -6.69 -2.49 4.60
C ASN A 110 -5.16 -2.46 4.39
N SER A 111 -4.51 -1.45 4.95
CA SER A 111 -3.05 -1.34 5.00
C SER A 111 -2.62 -0.92 6.41
N ASP A 112 -1.38 -1.18 6.80
CA ASP A 112 -0.89 -0.86 8.15
C ASP A 112 -1.02 0.64 8.45
N ILE A 113 -0.63 1.48 7.49
CA ILE A 113 -0.75 2.94 7.59
C ILE A 113 -2.21 3.37 7.72
N LYS A 114 -3.13 2.73 6.98
CA LYS A 114 -4.56 3.04 7.05
C LYS A 114 -5.14 2.62 8.39
N ASN A 115 -4.77 1.44 8.89
CA ASN A 115 -5.21 0.94 10.19
C ASN A 115 -4.71 1.85 11.33
N LEU A 116 -3.44 2.28 11.25
CA LEU A 116 -2.85 3.24 12.20
C LEU A 116 -3.61 4.57 12.18
N TYR A 117 -3.84 5.14 10.99
CA TYR A 117 -4.56 6.40 10.86
C TYR A 117 -6.00 6.31 11.42
N LEU A 118 -6.73 5.26 11.04
CA LEU A 118 -8.12 5.07 11.48
C LEU A 118 -8.21 4.84 12.99
N SER A 119 -7.25 4.12 13.60
CA SER A 119 -7.22 3.93 15.05
C SER A 119 -6.94 5.23 15.81
N SER A 120 -6.00 6.05 15.33
CA SER A 120 -5.73 7.38 15.88
C SER A 120 -6.97 8.28 15.80
N LYS A 121 -7.66 8.32 14.65
CA LYS A 121 -8.90 9.10 14.51
C LYS A 121 -10.05 8.60 15.37
N ALA A 122 -10.20 7.29 15.50
CA ALA A 122 -11.18 6.72 16.41
C ALA A 122 -10.89 7.12 17.88
N LEU A 123 -9.62 7.15 18.29
CA LEU A 123 -9.23 7.58 19.64
C LEU A 123 -9.47 9.08 19.86
N GLU A 124 -9.09 9.91 18.89
CA GLU A 124 -9.35 11.36 18.92
C GLU A 124 -10.85 11.66 19.03
N SER A 125 -11.70 10.89 18.35
CA SER A 125 -13.17 11.09 18.42
C SER A 125 -13.76 10.86 19.82
N ARG A 126 -13.02 10.18 20.71
CA ARG A 126 -13.41 9.94 22.11
C ARG A 126 -12.89 11.01 23.06
N LEU A 127 -12.13 12.01 22.58
CA LEU A 127 -11.67 13.11 23.41
C LEU A 127 -12.88 13.93 23.85
N VAL A 128 -13.18 13.85 25.15
CA VAL A 128 -14.18 14.68 25.81
C VAL A 128 -13.44 15.58 26.78
N ALA A 129 -13.47 16.89 26.55
CA ALA A 129 -13.04 17.87 27.53
C ALA A 129 -14.24 18.18 28.45
N PRO A 130 -14.20 17.80 29.73
CA PRO A 130 -15.28 18.16 30.64
C PRO A 130 -15.30 19.68 30.81
N ILE A 131 -16.46 20.29 30.58
CA ILE A 131 -16.66 21.71 30.88
C ILE A 131 -17.07 21.79 32.35
N MET A 132 -16.22 22.39 33.17
CA MET A 132 -16.46 22.56 34.60
C MET A 132 -16.63 24.05 34.89
N SER A 133 -17.77 24.42 35.47
CA SER A 133 -17.96 25.78 35.99
C SER A 133 -17.15 25.98 37.27
N GLN A 134 -16.77 27.23 37.57
CA GLN A 134 -15.98 27.55 38.75
C GLN A 134 -16.65 27.09 40.06
N SER A 135 -17.98 27.16 40.16
CA SER A 135 -18.73 26.65 41.32
C SER A 135 -18.68 25.12 41.44
N GLN A 136 -18.73 24.40 40.33
CA GLN A 136 -18.59 22.93 40.32
C GLN A 136 -17.17 22.51 40.74
N MET A 137 -16.15 23.27 40.35
CA MET A 137 -14.76 23.04 40.75
C MET A 137 -14.55 23.22 42.25
N LEU A 138 -15.14 24.28 42.83
CA LEU A 138 -15.04 24.58 44.27
C LEU A 138 -15.79 23.57 45.15
N ASN A 139 -16.76 22.84 44.59
CA ASN A 139 -17.52 21.80 45.27
C ASN A 139 -16.90 20.40 45.13
N LEU A 140 -15.75 20.25 44.47
CA LEU A 140 -15.07 18.96 44.39
C LEU A 140 -14.54 18.57 45.77
N PRO A 141 -14.72 17.30 46.20
CA PRO A 141 -14.14 16.82 47.45
C PRO A 141 -12.61 16.91 47.38
N ASN A 142 -12.01 17.50 48.41
CA ASN A 142 -10.56 17.46 48.60
C ASN A 142 -10.14 16.03 48.91
N TYR A 143 -9.60 15.34 47.91
CA TYR A 143 -8.88 14.09 48.14
C TYR A 143 -7.44 14.46 48.55
N ASN A 144 -7.22 14.54 49.87
CA ASN A 144 -5.87 14.48 50.45
C ASN A 144 -5.38 13.02 50.46
#